data_AF-A0A0F9F6Z5-F1
#
_entry.id   AF-A0A0F9F6Z5-F1
#
_cell.length_a   1.000
_cell.length_b   1.000
_cell.length_c   1.000
_cell.angle_alpha   90.00
_cell.angle_beta   90.00
_cell.angle_gamma   90.00
#
_symmetry.space_group_name_H-M   'P 1'
#
loop_
_entity.id
_entity.type
_entity.pdbx_description
1 polymer ?
#
loop_
_entity_poly.entity_id
_entity_poly.type
_entity_poly.pdbx_seq_one_letter_code
_entity_poly.pdbx_strand_id
1 'polypeptide(L)'
;MFWLLSKKQFGKELKKLIHSLTQHSDLIGEHNNSIAQLKEVIVSRHEIDLMIREKMLELREPTSRTTRTKETNLRKKANKILDKAEIMQEMASMLQQGHSTTEIHHEIVEVRQLCKKTCLFKYLKLVREQTHELREPIRRTRK
;
A
#
# COMPACT_ATOMS: atom_id res chain seq x y z
N MET A 1 -52.17 -59.09 25.47
CA MET A 1 -52.01 -57.75 26.10
C MET A 1 -50.66 -57.07 25.82
N PHE A 2 -49.53 -57.81 25.77
CA PHE A 2 -48.18 -57.25 25.56
C PHE A 2 -47.98 -56.43 24.26
N TRP A 3 -48.64 -56.81 23.17
CA TRP A 3 -48.52 -56.13 21.86
C TRP A 3 -49.08 -54.69 21.84
N LEU A 4 -50.05 -54.39 22.71
CA LEU A 4 -50.64 -53.05 22.82
C LEU A 4 -49.76 -52.11 23.67
N LEU A 5 -49.06 -52.66 24.66
CA LEU A 5 -48.09 -51.92 25.48
C LEU A 5 -46.88 -51.50 24.64
N SER A 6 -46.34 -52.41 23.82
CA SER A 6 -45.24 -52.09 22.91
C SER A 6 -45.66 -51.03 21.87
N LYS A 7 -46.86 -51.14 21.26
CA LYS A 7 -47.38 -50.12 20.33
C LYS A 7 -47.51 -48.73 20.96
N LYS A 8 -47.99 -48.65 22.22
CA LYS A 8 -48.08 -47.38 22.95
C LYS A 8 -46.71 -46.80 23.27
N GLN A 9 -45.74 -47.63 23.65
CA GLN A 9 -44.37 -47.20 23.89
C GLN A 9 -43.68 -46.72 22.61
N PHE A 10 -43.82 -47.47 21.51
CA PHE A 10 -43.34 -47.07 20.19
C PHE A 10 -43.94 -45.73 19.74
N GLY A 11 -45.25 -45.51 19.95
CA GLY A 11 -45.87 -44.23 19.62
C GLY A 11 -45.34 -43.06 20.45
N LYS A 12 -44.94 -43.28 21.71
CA LYS A 12 -44.32 -42.25 22.55
C LYS A 12 -42.90 -41.92 22.09
N GLU A 13 -42.08 -42.94 21.80
CA GLU A 13 -40.73 -42.74 21.30
C GLU A 13 -40.72 -42.09 19.91
N LEU A 14 -41.64 -42.48 19.02
CA LEU A 14 -41.79 -41.84 17.71
C LEU A 14 -42.17 -40.36 17.84
N LYS A 15 -43.06 -40.01 18.76
CA LYS A 15 -43.41 -38.60 19.03
C LYS A 15 -42.23 -37.79 19.57
N LYS A 16 -41.43 -38.36 20.46
CA LYS A 16 -40.19 -37.71 20.94
C LYS A 16 -39.20 -37.49 19.79
N LEU A 17 -39.07 -38.48 18.90
CA LEU A 17 -38.16 -38.40 17.76
C LEU A 17 -38.61 -37.35 16.76
N ILE A 18 -39.91 -37.30 16.44
CA ILE A 18 -40.50 -36.24 15.61
C ILE A 18 -40.28 -34.87 16.25
N HIS A 19 -40.52 -34.74 17.56
CA HIS A 19 -40.36 -33.47 18.26
C HIS A 19 -38.91 -32.98 18.24
N SER A 20 -37.95 -33.88 18.50
CA SER A 20 -36.52 -33.59 18.38
C SER A 20 -36.13 -33.18 16.95
N LEU A 21 -36.67 -33.86 15.93
CA LEU A 21 -36.42 -33.52 14.54
C LEU A 21 -36.96 -32.12 14.17
N THR A 22 -38.16 -31.77 14.64
CA THR A 22 -38.73 -30.43 14.45
C THR A 22 -37.89 -29.36 15.15
N GLN A 23 -37.45 -29.59 16.39
CA GLN A 23 -36.58 -28.64 17.09
C GLN A 23 -35.25 -28.41 16.35
N HIS A 24 -34.64 -29.48 15.80
CA HIS A 24 -33.44 -29.34 14.98
C HIS A 24 -33.71 -28.60 13.67
N SER A 25 -34.85 -28.83 13.02
CA SER A 25 -35.25 -28.09 11.82
C SER A 25 -35.41 -26.59 12.10
N ASP A 26 -36.02 -26.23 13.22
CA ASP A 26 -36.22 -24.85 13.62
C ASP A 26 -34.87 -24.16 13.88
N LEU A 27 -33.96 -24.82 14.59
CA LEU A 27 -32.58 -24.35 14.82
C LEU A 27 -31.79 -24.13 13.52
N ILE A 28 -31.94 -25.03 12.54
CA ILE A 28 -31.33 -24.86 11.21
C ILE A 28 -31.91 -23.63 10.51
N GLY A 29 -33.22 -23.40 10.63
CA GLY A 29 -33.89 -22.21 10.13
C GLY A 29 -33.32 -20.92 10.72
N GLU A 30 -33.18 -20.86 12.04
CA GLU A 30 -32.61 -19.72 12.76
C GLU A 30 -31.14 -19.45 12.38
N HIS A 31 -30.34 -20.50 12.25
CA HIS A 31 -28.94 -20.38 11.81
C HIS A 31 -28.83 -19.90 10.36
N ASN A 32 -29.67 -20.37 9.45
CA ASN A 32 -29.71 -19.88 8.07
C ASN A 32 -30.09 -18.39 8.01
N ASN A 33 -31.05 -17.98 8.86
CA ASN A 33 -31.44 -16.58 8.96
C ASN A 33 -30.31 -15.71 9.52
N SER A 34 -29.61 -16.21 10.54
CA SER A 34 -28.41 -15.56 11.11
C SER A 34 -27.29 -15.42 10.08
N ILE A 35 -27.05 -16.46 9.26
CA ILE A 35 -26.08 -16.42 8.16
C ILE A 35 -26.49 -15.41 7.09
N ALA A 36 -27.78 -15.32 6.76
CA ALA A 36 -28.29 -14.35 5.80
C ALA A 36 -28.09 -12.91 6.30
N GLN A 37 -28.44 -12.63 7.56
CA GLN A 37 -28.18 -11.34 8.20
C GLN A 37 -26.69 -11.01 8.26
N LEU A 38 -25.83 -11.97 8.59
CA LEU A 38 -24.39 -11.77 8.57
C LEU A 38 -23.86 -11.51 7.16
N LYS A 39 -24.41 -12.16 6.13
CA LYS A 39 -24.07 -11.89 4.73
C LYS A 39 -24.51 -10.49 4.28
N GLU A 40 -25.65 -9.99 4.76
CA GLU A 40 -26.08 -8.61 4.53
C GLU A 40 -25.18 -7.59 5.25
N VAL A 41 -24.68 -7.94 6.44
CA VAL A 41 -23.76 -7.10 7.24
C VAL A 41 -22.32 -7.16 6.74
N ILE A 42 -21.93 -8.21 5.99
CA ILE A 42 -20.64 -8.26 5.30
C ILE A 42 -20.70 -7.25 4.16
N VAL A 43 -20.43 -5.99 4.50
CA VAL A 43 -20.06 -4.95 3.53
C VAL A 43 -18.86 -5.51 2.79
N SER A 44 -19.03 -5.70 1.48
CA SER A 44 -17.94 -6.20 0.66
C SER A 44 -16.76 -5.25 0.82
N ARG A 45 -15.53 -5.78 0.86
CA ARG A 45 -14.32 -4.94 0.85
C ARG A 45 -14.38 -3.86 -0.24
N HIS A 46 -15.06 -4.17 -1.34
CA HIS A 46 -15.35 -3.26 -2.43
C HIS A 46 -16.26 -2.08 -2.04
N GLU A 47 -17.36 -2.31 -1.32
CA GLU A 47 -18.23 -1.24 -0.82
C GLU A 47 -17.53 -0.37 0.23
N ILE A 48 -16.69 -0.96 1.10
CA ILE A 48 -15.86 -0.19 2.03
C ILE A 48 -14.91 0.72 1.25
N ASP A 49 -14.24 0.18 0.23
CA ASP A 49 -13.35 0.95 -0.65
C ASP A 49 -14.10 2.06 -1.40
N LEU A 50 -15.35 1.82 -1.82
CA LEU A 50 -16.19 2.82 -2.48
C LEU A 50 -16.63 3.93 -1.51
N MET A 51 -17.08 3.59 -0.30
CA MET A 51 -17.43 4.57 0.73
C MET A 51 -16.23 5.44 1.14
N ILE A 52 -15.03 4.84 1.25
CA ILE A 52 -13.79 5.59 1.49
C ILE A 52 -13.50 6.56 0.34
N ARG A 53 -13.67 6.12 -0.92
CA ARG A 53 -13.46 6.97 -2.10
C ARG A 53 -14.47 8.12 -2.16
N GLU A 54 -15.74 7.88 -1.87
CA GLU A 54 -16.77 8.91 -1.84
C GLU A 54 -16.49 9.94 -0.74
N LYS A 55 -16.13 9.51 0.48
CA LYS A 55 -15.74 10.43 1.55
C LYS A 55 -14.48 11.24 1.24
N MET A 56 -13.51 10.65 0.54
CA MET A 56 -12.33 11.37 0.05
C MET A 56 -12.67 12.41 -1.03
N LEU A 57 -13.73 12.19 -1.81
CA LEU A 57 -14.21 13.14 -2.82
C LEU A 57 -15.02 14.27 -2.18
N GLU A 58 -15.83 13.99 -1.15
CA GLU A 58 -16.57 15.01 -0.40
C GLU A 58 -15.65 15.97 0.38
N LEU A 59 -14.52 15.48 0.91
CA LEU A 59 -13.50 16.31 1.59
C LEU A 59 -12.68 17.18 0.63
N ARG A 60 -12.74 16.93 -0.69
CA ARG A 60 -12.21 17.83 -1.71
C ARG A 60 -13.30 18.83 -2.08
N GLU A 61 -13.33 19.95 -1.38
CA GLU A 61 -14.04 21.13 -1.87
C GLU A 61 -13.69 21.38 -3.35
N PRO A 62 -14.68 21.70 -4.20
CA PRO A 62 -14.41 22.00 -5.59
C PRO A 62 -13.78 23.38 -5.66
N THR A 63 -12.45 23.44 -5.51
CA THR A 63 -11.73 24.67 -5.82
C THR A 63 -11.94 24.94 -7.31
N SER A 64 -12.70 25.98 -7.56
CA SER A 64 -13.20 26.46 -8.83
C SER A 64 -12.13 26.44 -9.93
N ARG A 65 -12.49 25.79 -11.04
CA ARG A 65 -12.08 26.07 -12.43
C ARG A 65 -10.84 26.97 -12.56
N THR A 66 -9.68 26.36 -12.74
CA THR A 66 -8.68 26.90 -13.70
C THR A 66 -7.64 25.84 -14.07
N THR A 67 -7.39 25.72 -15.38
CA THR A 67 -6.18 25.15 -15.99
C THR A 67 -5.93 23.64 -15.88
N ARG A 68 -6.64 22.97 -16.78
CA ARG A 68 -6.39 21.65 -17.36
C ARG A 68 -4.99 21.55 -18.02
N THR A 69 -3.91 21.50 -17.24
CA THR A 69 -2.54 21.18 -17.78
C THR A 69 -1.47 20.71 -16.76
N LYS A 70 -1.79 20.45 -15.48
CA LYS A 70 -0.75 20.19 -14.44
C LYS A 70 -0.76 18.82 -13.74
N GLU A 71 -1.74 17.94 -13.97
CA GLU A 71 -1.86 16.71 -13.16
C GLU A 71 -1.07 15.48 -13.66
N THR A 72 -0.60 15.47 -14.91
CA THR A 72 0.20 14.34 -15.42
C THR A 72 1.66 14.36 -14.93
N ASN A 73 2.14 15.49 -14.40
CA ASN A 73 3.50 15.62 -13.86
C ASN A 73 3.60 15.43 -12.34
N LEU A 74 2.50 15.52 -11.59
CA LEU A 74 2.53 15.39 -10.12
C LEU A 74 2.40 13.94 -9.65
N ARG A 75 1.70 13.07 -10.39
CA ARG A 75 1.61 11.63 -10.05
C ARG A 75 2.91 10.84 -10.25
N LYS A 76 3.90 11.39 -10.96
CA LYS A 76 5.26 10.82 -11.01
C LYS A 76 6.16 11.28 -9.86
N LYS A 77 5.68 12.18 -8.99
CA LYS A 77 6.47 12.87 -7.95
C LYS A 77 6.18 12.41 -6.52
N ALA A 78 5.49 11.28 -6.35
CA ALA A 78 5.20 10.67 -5.03
C ALA A 78 6.14 9.50 -4.67
N ASN A 79 6.87 8.93 -5.63
CA ASN A 79 8.11 8.20 -5.35
C ASN A 79 9.24 9.23 -5.44
N LYS A 80 9.43 9.99 -4.37
CA LYS A 80 10.57 10.90 -4.20
C LYS A 80 11.86 10.07 -4.20
N ILE A 81 12.38 9.81 -5.39
CA ILE A 81 13.82 9.94 -5.66
C ILE A 81 14.17 11.29 -5.00
N LEU A 82 15.06 11.29 -3.99
CA LEU A 82 15.59 12.53 -3.40
C LEU A 82 15.80 13.56 -4.52
N ASP A 83 15.45 14.83 -4.26
CA ASP A 83 15.56 15.85 -5.29
C ASP A 83 17.00 15.80 -5.82
N LYS A 84 17.19 15.74 -7.14
CA LYS A 84 18.50 15.51 -7.79
C LYS A 84 19.64 16.31 -7.13
N ALA A 85 19.35 17.50 -6.63
CA ALA A 85 20.26 18.36 -5.88
C ALA A 85 20.76 17.72 -4.57
N GLU A 86 19.91 17.11 -3.76
CA GLU A 86 20.25 16.45 -2.49
C GLU A 86 21.18 15.25 -2.74
N ILE A 87 20.86 14.44 -3.75
CA ILE A 87 21.70 13.29 -4.17
C ILE A 87 23.09 13.77 -4.61
N MET A 88 23.15 14.86 -5.39
CA MET A 88 24.43 15.43 -5.83
C MET A 88 25.23 16.04 -4.66
N GLN A 89 24.55 16.67 -3.69
CA GLN A 89 25.19 17.22 -2.49
C GLN A 89 25.78 16.12 -1.61
N GLU A 90 25.08 15.01 -1.43
CA GLU A 90 25.55 13.86 -0.68
C GLU A 90 26.77 13.21 -1.35
N MET A 91 26.73 13.02 -2.68
CA MET A 91 27.89 12.57 -3.45
C MET A 91 29.08 13.53 -3.34
N ALA A 92 28.83 14.84 -3.33
CA ALA A 92 29.88 15.85 -3.18
C ALA A 92 30.54 15.76 -1.80
N SER A 93 29.74 15.58 -0.73
CA SER A 93 30.24 15.37 0.63
C SER A 93 31.10 14.10 0.71
N MET A 94 30.64 13.00 0.11
CA MET A 94 31.39 11.74 0.12
C MET A 94 32.72 11.87 -0.66
N LEU A 95 32.72 12.58 -1.80
CA LEU A 95 33.94 12.86 -2.55
C LEU A 95 34.92 13.76 -1.78
N GLN A 96 34.42 14.75 -1.03
CA GLN A 96 35.26 15.60 -0.17
C GLN A 96 35.87 14.82 1.00
N GLN A 97 35.16 13.83 1.52
CA GLN A 97 35.63 12.91 2.56
C GLN A 97 36.63 11.86 2.03
N GLY A 98 36.86 11.82 0.71
CA GLY A 98 37.84 10.93 0.07
C GLY A 98 37.29 9.55 -0.34
N HIS A 99 35.96 9.36 -0.32
CA HIS A 99 35.36 8.09 -0.71
C HIS A 99 35.61 7.77 -2.19
N SER A 100 35.89 6.49 -2.45
CA SER A 100 36.07 6.00 -3.81
C SER A 100 34.75 5.95 -4.58
N THR A 101 34.83 5.99 -5.92
CA THR A 101 33.63 5.92 -6.79
C THR A 101 32.81 4.65 -6.53
N THR A 102 33.48 3.55 -6.18
CA THR A 102 32.89 2.25 -5.86
C THR A 102 32.14 2.29 -4.54
N GLU A 103 32.67 2.95 -3.51
CA GLU A 103 31.98 3.13 -2.22
C GLU A 103 30.73 3.99 -2.37
N ILE A 104 30.83 5.09 -3.14
CA ILE A 104 29.69 5.96 -3.41
C ILE A 104 28.61 5.20 -4.20
N HIS A 105 28.99 4.34 -5.14
CA HIS A 105 28.03 3.48 -5.84
C HIS A 105 27.31 2.53 -4.89
N HIS A 106 28.06 1.82 -4.05
CA HIS A 106 27.50 0.88 -3.08
C HIS A 106 26.49 1.58 -2.15
N GLU A 107 26.90 2.69 -1.53
CA GLU A 107 26.06 3.40 -0.56
C GLU A 107 24.81 4.01 -1.22
N ILE A 108 24.95 4.69 -2.36
CA ILE A 108 23.85 5.48 -2.95
C ILE A 108 22.90 4.62 -3.80
N VAL A 109 23.42 3.60 -4.51
CA VAL A 109 22.63 2.80 -5.45
C VAL A 109 22.20 1.47 -4.83
N GLU A 110 23.07 0.79 -4.07
CA GLU A 110 22.81 -0.56 -3.58
C GLU A 110 22.16 -0.54 -2.19
N VAL A 111 22.71 0.26 -1.26
CA VAL A 111 22.19 0.35 0.12
C VAL A 111 20.98 1.28 0.20
N ARG A 112 21.14 2.55 -0.19
CA ARG A 112 20.10 3.57 -0.02
C ARG A 112 19.13 3.67 -1.20
N GLN A 113 19.45 3.06 -2.34
CA GLN A 113 18.63 3.03 -3.56
C GLN A 113 18.10 4.42 -4.00
N LEU A 114 18.89 5.47 -3.78
CA LEU A 114 18.48 6.86 -4.00
C LEU A 114 18.45 7.21 -5.49
N CYS A 115 19.25 6.55 -6.31
CA CYS A 115 19.20 6.70 -7.76
C CYS A 115 19.61 5.42 -8.49
N LYS A 116 19.25 5.32 -9.77
CA LYS A 116 19.70 4.23 -10.64
C LYS A 116 21.20 4.37 -10.94
N LYS A 117 21.89 3.25 -11.16
CA LYS A 117 23.31 3.20 -11.58
C LYS A 117 23.63 4.13 -12.75
N THR A 118 22.76 4.22 -13.75
CA THR A 118 22.92 5.11 -14.92
C THR A 118 22.84 6.59 -14.56
N CYS A 119 22.06 6.95 -13.53
CA CYS A 119 21.97 8.31 -13.01
C CYS A 119 23.18 8.67 -12.14
N LEU A 120 23.69 7.72 -11.34
CA LEU A 120 24.85 7.91 -10.47
C LEU A 120 26.06 8.47 -11.24
N PHE A 121 26.46 7.82 -12.34
CA PHE A 121 27.63 8.27 -13.12
C PHE A 121 27.42 9.65 -13.75
N LYS A 122 26.19 9.98 -14.16
CA LYS A 122 25.84 11.31 -14.68
C LYS A 122 25.97 12.38 -13.58
N TYR A 123 25.57 12.06 -12.36
CA TYR A 123 25.64 12.98 -11.23
C TYR A 123 27.07 13.15 -10.72
N LEU A 124 27.83 12.06 -10.59
CA LEU A 124 29.25 12.10 -10.25
C LEU A 124 30.08 12.94 -11.22
N LYS A 125 29.78 12.86 -12.53
CA LYS A 125 30.44 13.71 -13.53
C LYS A 125 30.18 15.20 -13.26
N LEU A 126 28.92 15.58 -13.06
CA LEU A 126 28.53 16.96 -12.77
C LEU A 126 29.13 17.47 -11.45
N VAL A 127 29.13 16.65 -10.41
CA VAL A 127 29.73 17.00 -9.11
C VAL A 127 31.24 17.20 -9.23
N ARG A 128 31.92 16.37 -10.03
CA ARG A 128 33.36 16.54 -10.31
C ARG A 128 33.65 17.81 -11.10
N GLU A 129 32.85 18.13 -12.10
CA GLU A 129 32.97 19.38 -12.86
C GLU A 129 32.78 20.60 -11.95
N GLN A 130 31.76 20.60 -11.09
CA GLN A 130 31.50 21.67 -10.12
C GLN A 130 32.58 21.80 -9.04
N THR A 131 33.12 20.68 -8.55
CA THR A 131 34.21 20.70 -7.55
C THR A 131 35.55 21.07 -8.18
N HIS A 132 35.76 20.83 -9.48
CA HIS A 132 36.96 21.25 -10.20
C HIS A 132 36.94 22.76 -10.50
N GLU A 133 35.78 23.35 -10.78
CA GLU A 133 35.61 24.81 -10.90
C GLU A 133 35.92 25.55 -9.59
N LEU A 134 35.68 24.93 -8.43
CA LEU A 134 36.05 25.45 -7.11
C LEU A 134 37.54 25.23 -6.75
N ARG A 135 38.27 24.42 -7.52
CA ARG A 135 39.68 24.04 -7.28
C ARG A 135 40.68 24.67 -8.25
N GLU A 136 40.27 25.63 -9.09
CA GLU A 136 41.18 26.42 -9.92
C GLU A 136 41.69 27.65 -9.14
N PRO A 137 42.92 27.65 -8.58
CA PRO A 137 43.63 28.88 -8.31
C PRO A 137 44.31 29.36 -9.60
N ILE A 138 43.90 30.54 -10.07
CA ILE A 138 44.77 31.56 -10.67
C ILE A 138 45.94 30.99 -11.50
N ARG A 139 45.71 30.69 -12.77
CA ARG A 139 46.74 30.85 -13.82
C ARG A 139 46.28 31.81 -14.90
N ARG A 140 45.99 33.03 -14.47
CA ARG A 140 46.18 34.23 -15.31
C ARG A 140 46.98 35.23 -14.50
N THR A 141 48.30 35.10 -14.60
CA THR A 141 49.26 36.22 -14.65
C THR A 141 50.66 35.61 -14.69
N ARG A 142 51.32 35.70 -15.84
CA ARG A 142 52.57 36.46 -15.98
C ARG A 142 53.04 36.47 -17.43
N LYS A 143 53.13 37.70 -17.94
CA LYS A 143 53.97 38.27 -19.02
C LYS A 143 53.98 37.56 -20.36
#